data_AF-A0A7J2L6A6-F1
#
_entry.id   AF-A0A7J2L6A6-F1
#
_cell.length_a   1.000
_cell.length_b   1.000
_cell.length_c   1.000
_cell.angle_alpha   90.00
_cell.angle_beta   90.00
_cell.angle_gamma   90.00
#
_symmetry.space_group_name_H-M   'P 1'
#
loop_
_entity.id
_entity.type
_entity.pdbx_description
1 polymer ?
#
loop_
_entity_poly.entity_id
_entity_poly.type
_entity_poly.pdbx_seq_one_letter_code
_entity_poly.pdbx_strand_id
1 'polypeptide(L)'
;AGIGCPVIASIRGSDFAVLITEPTPSGFSDLKRILEVVNHFKIPYGIVINKWNINEKLSKKMKDWADKKFLGKISYDRKVIDCIVNLKPVIESESVVKNEIEKIFQKIEELISSY
;
A
#
# COMPACT_ATOMS: atom_id res chain seq x y z
N ALA A 1 0.43 0.16 -16.18
CA ALA A 1 0.30 -0.68 -14.96
C ALA A 1 1.69 -1.02 -14.45
N GLY A 2 1.89 -0.98 -13.13
CA GLY A 2 3.17 -1.31 -12.47
C GLY A 2 3.40 -2.82 -12.38
N ILE A 3 3.35 -3.53 -13.51
CA ILE A 3 3.46 -5.00 -13.58
C ILE A 3 4.47 -5.46 -14.65
N GLY A 4 5.17 -4.52 -15.29
CA GLY A 4 6.12 -4.82 -16.36
C GLY A 4 7.53 -5.13 -15.85
N CYS A 5 8.45 -5.43 -16.77
CA CYS A 5 9.86 -5.75 -16.48
C CYS A 5 10.57 -4.77 -15.52
N PRO A 6 10.33 -3.45 -15.54
CA PRO A 6 10.94 -2.53 -14.56
C PRO A 6 10.62 -2.89 -13.10
N VAL A 7 9.45 -3.49 -12.85
CA VAL A 7 9.01 -3.86 -11.50
C VAL A 7 9.70 -5.11 -10.98
N ILE A 8 9.99 -6.06 -11.87
CA ILE A 8 10.78 -7.25 -11.52
C ILE A 8 12.20 -6.82 -11.10
N ALA A 9 12.80 -5.90 -11.85
CA ALA A 9 14.14 -5.38 -11.54
C ALA A 9 14.18 -4.60 -10.22
N SER A 10 13.15 -3.80 -9.91
CA SER A 10 13.10 -3.02 -8.66
C SER A 10 12.80 -3.86 -7.41
N ILE A 11 12.18 -5.03 -7.58
CA ILE A 11 11.80 -5.91 -6.48
C ILE A 11 12.94 -6.87 -6.10
N ARG A 12 13.79 -7.25 -7.07
CA ARG A 12 14.89 -8.19 -6.81
C ARG A 12 15.92 -7.61 -5.83
N GLY A 13 16.09 -8.28 -4.70
CA GLY A 13 17.06 -7.90 -3.66
C GLY A 13 16.48 -7.04 -2.53
N SER A 14 15.19 -6.73 -2.56
CA SER A 14 14.52 -6.02 -1.46
C SER A 14 14.22 -6.96 -0.29
N ASP A 15 14.39 -6.46 0.94
CA ASP A 15 14.06 -7.20 2.17
C ASP A 15 12.55 -7.34 2.39
N PHE A 16 11.79 -6.35 1.92
CA PHE A 16 10.35 -6.29 2.07
C PHE A 16 9.68 -5.46 0.96
N ALA A 17 8.48 -5.86 0.53
CA ALA A 17 7.67 -5.14 -0.45
C ALA A 17 6.36 -4.62 0.17
N VAL A 18 6.08 -3.32 0.02
CA VAL A 18 4.77 -2.73 0.37
C VAL A 18 3.92 -2.59 -0.88
N LEU A 19 2.83 -3.36 -0.95
CA LEU A 19 1.93 -3.37 -2.10
C LEU A 19 0.75 -2.42 -1.83
N ILE A 20 0.72 -1.32 -2.55
CA ILE A 20 -0.31 -0.28 -2.41
C ILE A 20 -1.30 -0.40 -3.57
N THR A 21 -2.60 -0.38 -3.27
CA THR A 21 -3.66 -0.46 -4.28
C THR A 21 -4.85 0.42 -3.90
N GLU A 22 -5.70 0.78 -4.87
CA GLU A 22 -6.98 1.46 -4.64
C GLU A 22 -8.13 0.45 -4.72
N PRO A 23 -9.26 0.68 -4.02
CA PRO A 23 -10.40 -0.25 -4.04
C PRO A 23 -11.22 -0.11 -5.33
N THR A 24 -10.57 -0.42 -6.45
CA THR A 24 -11.15 -0.50 -7.80
C THR A 24 -11.00 -1.93 -8.33
N PRO A 25 -11.88 -2.41 -9.23
CA PRO A 25 -11.73 -3.74 -9.81
C PRO A 25 -10.39 -3.96 -10.53
N SER A 26 -9.91 -2.95 -11.25
CA SER A 26 -8.59 -2.98 -11.91
C SER A 26 -7.45 -3.00 -10.89
N GLY A 27 -7.49 -2.14 -9.87
CA GLY A 27 -6.50 -2.12 -8.80
C GLY A 27 -6.40 -3.45 -8.05
N PHE A 28 -7.53 -4.11 -7.82
CA PHE A 28 -7.53 -5.43 -7.20
C PHE A 28 -7.01 -6.53 -8.15
N SER A 29 -7.33 -6.48 -9.45
CA SER A 29 -6.79 -7.41 -10.44
C SER A 29 -5.27 -7.27 -10.59
N ASP A 30 -4.77 -6.04 -10.63
CA ASP A 30 -3.33 -5.78 -10.76
C ASP A 30 -2.58 -6.17 -9.48
N LEU A 31 -3.18 -5.97 -8.30
CA LEU A 31 -2.61 -6.47 -7.05
C LEU A 31 -2.47 -8.00 -7.04
N LYS A 32 -3.44 -8.74 -7.59
CA LYS A 32 -3.32 -10.20 -7.68
C LYS A 32 -2.17 -10.63 -8.59
N ARG A 33 -1.97 -9.94 -9.71
CA ARG A 33 -0.86 -10.20 -10.63
C ARG A 33 0.49 -9.91 -10.00
N ILE A 34 0.63 -8.79 -9.27
CA ILE A 34 1.91 -8.47 -8.64
C ILE A 34 2.26 -9.45 -7.51
N LEU A 35 1.25 -10.02 -6.84
CA LEU A 35 1.49 -11.07 -5.86
C LEU A 35 2.11 -12.32 -6.47
N GLU A 36 1.76 -12.70 -7.70
CA GLU A 36 2.40 -13.84 -8.37
C GLU A 36 3.92 -13.60 -8.51
N VAL A 37 4.30 -12.37 -8.85
CA VAL A 37 5.71 -11.95 -8.98
C VAL A 37 6.41 -11.95 -7.63
N VAL A 38 5.85 -11.29 -6.62
CA VAL A 38 6.46 -11.18 -5.28
C VAL A 38 6.60 -12.55 -4.61
N ASN A 39 5.60 -13.43 -4.77
CA ASN A 39 5.66 -14.80 -4.29
C ASN A 39 6.72 -15.63 -5.04
N HIS A 40 6.84 -15.46 -6.37
CA HIS A 40 7.85 -16.15 -7.17
C HIS A 40 9.28 -15.85 -6.68
N PHE A 41 9.55 -14.57 -6.37
CA PHE A 41 10.84 -14.15 -5.81
C PHE A 41 10.96 -14.37 -4.30
N LYS A 42 9.93 -14.91 -3.64
CA LYS A 42 9.88 -15.19 -2.19
C LYS A 42 10.15 -13.96 -1.33
N ILE A 43 9.71 -12.79 -1.76
CA ILE A 43 9.95 -11.55 -1.04
C ILE A 43 8.85 -11.35 0.00
N PRO A 44 9.18 -11.12 1.28
CA PRO A 44 8.21 -10.71 2.28
C PRO A 44 7.45 -9.46 1.84
N TYR A 45 6.14 -9.42 2.09
CA TYR A 45 5.33 -8.28 1.69
C TYR A 45 4.17 -8.02 2.63
N GLY A 46 3.64 -6.81 2.52
CA GLY A 46 2.38 -6.40 3.14
C GLY A 46 1.57 -5.48 2.22
N ILE A 47 0.27 -5.39 2.48
CA ILE A 47 -0.71 -4.75 1.60
C ILE A 47 -1.31 -3.52 2.28
N VAL A 48 -1.37 -2.40 1.56
CA VAL A 48 -2.02 -1.16 1.97
C VAL A 48 -3.13 -0.81 0.97
N ILE A 49 -4.33 -0.51 1.49
CA ILE A 49 -5.43 -0.02 0.66
C ILE A 49 -5.44 1.51 0.70
N ASN A 50 -5.01 2.14 -0.38
CA ASN A 50 -5.07 3.58 -0.59
C ASN A 50 -6.48 4.03 -0.98
N LYS A 51 -6.85 5.25 -0.60
CA LYS A 51 -8.17 5.85 -0.84
C LYS A 51 -9.33 4.93 -0.43
N TRP A 52 -9.20 4.20 0.68
CA TRP A 52 -10.10 3.10 1.01
C TRP A 52 -11.59 3.49 1.11
N ASN A 53 -11.87 4.73 1.49
CA ASN A 53 -13.22 5.28 1.70
C ASN A 53 -13.95 5.63 0.39
N ILE A 54 -13.30 5.55 -0.79
CA ILE A 54 -14.00 5.75 -2.07
C ILE A 54 -14.90 4.55 -2.43
N ASN A 55 -14.63 3.37 -1.86
CA ASN A 55 -15.43 2.16 -2.02
C ASN A 55 -15.23 1.22 -0.82
N GLU A 56 -15.97 1.47 0.26
CA GLU A 56 -15.82 0.74 1.52
C GLU A 56 -16.12 -0.76 1.39
N LYS A 57 -17.08 -1.13 0.53
CA LYS A 57 -17.45 -2.55 0.30
C LYS A 57 -16.29 -3.32 -0.30
N LEU A 58 -15.65 -2.78 -1.34
CA LEU A 58 -14.50 -3.42 -1.97
C LEU A 58 -13.26 -3.35 -1.06
N SER A 59 -13.05 -2.25 -0.34
CA SER A 59 -12.00 -2.14 0.67
C SER A 59 -12.11 -3.21 1.75
N LYS A 60 -13.31 -3.48 2.26
CA LYS A 60 -13.55 -4.56 3.23
C LYS A 60 -13.20 -5.92 2.63
N LYS A 61 -13.68 -6.20 1.42
CA LYS A 61 -13.36 -7.45 0.70
C LYS A 61 -11.84 -7.64 0.51
N MET A 62 -11.14 -6.58 0.14
CA MET A 62 -9.69 -6.61 -0.09
C MET A 62 -8.91 -6.78 1.22
N LYS A 63 -9.36 -6.14 2.31
CA LYS A 63 -8.80 -6.33 3.66
C LYS A 63 -8.96 -7.78 4.09
N ASP A 64 -10.16 -8.34 3.98
CA ASP A 64 -10.46 -9.72 4.38
C ASP A 64 -9.65 -10.71 3.54
N TRP A 65 -9.46 -10.43 2.24
CA TRP A 65 -8.62 -11.23 1.35
C TRP A 65 -7.12 -11.12 1.66
N ALA A 66 -6.63 -9.95 2.09
CA ALA A 66 -5.23 -9.75 2.45
C ALA A 66 -4.85 -10.42 3.78
N ASP A 67 -5.82 -10.66 4.67
CA ASP A 67 -5.65 -11.37 5.94
C ASP A 67 -4.43 -10.87 6.74
N LYS A 68 -3.51 -11.75 7.15
CA LYS A 68 -2.30 -11.42 7.92
C LYS A 68 -1.33 -10.49 7.19
N LYS A 69 -1.46 -10.34 5.87
CA LYS A 69 -0.62 -9.44 5.05
C LYS A 69 -1.14 -8.01 5.04
N PHE A 70 -2.32 -7.73 5.61
CA PHE A 70 -2.86 -6.38 5.64
C PHE A 70 -2.09 -5.47 6.61
N LEU A 71 -1.45 -4.42 6.07
CA LEU A 71 -0.70 -3.44 6.87
C LEU A 71 -1.60 -2.29 7.34
N GLY A 72 -2.52 -1.84 6.51
CA GLY A 72 -3.39 -0.72 6.85
C GLY A 72 -4.12 -0.15 5.66
N LYS A 73 -4.75 0.99 5.88
CA LYS A 73 -5.52 1.71 4.86
C LYS A 73 -5.25 3.21 4.99
N ILE A 74 -5.23 3.90 3.85
CA ILE A 74 -5.04 5.35 3.74
C ILE A 74 -6.33 5.94 3.17
N SER A 75 -6.91 6.90 3.87
CA SER A 75 -8.12 7.59 3.46
C SER A 75 -7.86 8.52 2.29
N TYR A 76 -8.87 8.68 1.43
CA TYR A 76 -8.91 9.79 0.49
C TYR A 76 -9.19 11.07 1.26
N ASP A 77 -8.23 11.98 1.23
CA ASP A 77 -8.29 13.31 1.83
C ASP A 77 -7.83 14.34 0.81
N ARG A 78 -8.63 15.39 0.58
CA ARG A 78 -8.29 16.47 -0.36
C ARG A 78 -7.02 17.21 0.07
N LYS A 79 -6.70 17.26 1.37
CA LYS A 79 -5.47 17.87 1.87
C LYS A 79 -4.21 17.23 1.26
N VAL A 80 -4.27 15.95 0.85
CA VAL A 80 -3.16 15.30 0.14
C VAL A 80 -2.90 15.98 -1.20
N ILE A 81 -3.96 16.35 -1.93
CA ILE A 81 -3.84 17.08 -3.20
C ILE A 81 -3.29 18.48 -2.96
N ASP A 82 -3.78 19.18 -1.94
CA ASP A 82 -3.29 20.50 -1.58
C ASP A 82 -1.78 20.45 -1.23
N CYS A 83 -1.34 19.43 -0.50
CA CYS A 83 0.06 19.20 -0.19
C CYS A 83 0.91 19.01 -1.46
N ILE A 84 0.45 18.18 -2.40
CA ILE A 84 1.13 17.94 -3.69
C ILE A 84 1.26 19.24 -4.49
N VAL A 85 0.17 20.01 -4.63
CA VAL A 85 0.17 21.28 -5.38
C VAL A 85 1.15 22.28 -4.77
N ASN A 86 1.27 22.29 -3.44
CA ASN A 86 2.19 23.16 -2.71
C ASN A 86 3.60 22.59 -2.53
N LEU A 87 3.92 21.43 -3.13
CA LEU A 87 5.20 20.73 -2.99
C LEU A 87 5.59 20.45 -1.52
N LYS A 88 4.58 20.22 -0.67
CA LYS A 88 4.77 19.90 0.75
C LYS A 88 4.50 18.41 0.98
N PRO A 89 5.36 17.69 1.74
CA PRO A 89 5.05 16.35 2.17
C PRO A 89 3.78 16.30 3.02
N VAL A 90 2.89 15.31 2.79
CA VAL A 90 1.65 15.16 3.58
C VAL A 90 1.92 14.93 5.07
N ILE A 91 3.09 14.36 5.41
CA ILE A 91 3.54 14.15 6.80
C ILE A 91 3.75 15.46 7.57
N GLU A 92 3.95 16.59 6.87
CA GLU A 92 4.09 17.93 7.45
C GLU A 92 2.75 18.69 7.52
N SER A 93 1.64 18.02 7.21
CA SER A 93 0.30 18.62 7.19
C SER A 93 -0.56 18.17 8.37
N GLU A 94 -1.73 18.80 8.52
CA GLU A 94 -2.80 18.40 9.45
C GLU A 94 -3.78 17.40 8.80
N SER A 95 -3.35 16.65 7.78
CA SER A 95 -4.16 15.60 7.19
C SER A 95 -4.23 14.38 8.11
N VAL A 96 -5.41 13.75 8.18
CA VAL A 96 -5.58 12.46 8.89
C VAL A 96 -4.66 11.37 8.30
N VAL A 97 -4.31 11.50 7.02
CA VAL A 97 -3.41 10.60 6.29
C VAL A 97 -2.03 10.53 6.94
N LYS A 98 -1.56 11.60 7.59
CA LYS A 98 -0.31 11.58 8.36
C LYS A 98 -0.31 10.44 9.37
N ASN A 99 -1.33 10.41 10.23
CA ASN A 99 -1.46 9.40 11.28
C ASN A 99 -1.66 7.99 10.71
N GLU A 100 -2.32 7.87 9.55
CA GLU A 100 -2.50 6.58 8.88
C GLU A 100 -1.17 6.04 8.33
N ILE A 101 -0.34 6.90 7.74
CA ILE A 101 1.01 6.55 7.26
C ILE A 101 1.92 6.17 8.43
N GLU A 102 1.94 6.96 9.50
CA GLU A 102 2.77 6.68 10.69
C GLU A 102 2.43 5.31 11.31
N LYS A 103 1.14 4.97 11.42
CA LYS A 103 0.70 3.65 11.90
C LYS A 103 1.12 2.50 11.00
N ILE A 104 1.05 2.70 9.67
CA ILE A 104 1.51 1.70 8.70
C ILE A 104 3.03 1.51 8.82
N PHE A 105 3.77 2.60 8.97
CA PHE A 105 5.22 2.58 9.13
C PHE A 105 5.65 1.82 10.39
N GLN A 106 5.05 2.13 11.54
CA GLN A 106 5.29 1.40 12.80
C GLN A 106 5.06 -0.11 12.64
N LYS A 107 3.97 -0.50 11.98
CA LYS A 107 3.69 -1.91 11.73
C LYS A 107 4.74 -2.58 10.82
N ILE A 108 5.28 -1.84 9.85
CA ILE A 108 6.36 -2.33 9.00
C ILE A 108 7.64 -2.51 9.82
N GLU A 109 7.99 -1.56 10.69
CA GLU A 109 9.16 -1.65 11.58
C GLU A 109 9.07 -2.87 12.51
N GLU A 110 7.91 -3.12 13.11
CA GLU A 110 7.67 -4.30 13.95
C GLU A 110 7.85 -5.61 13.17
N LEU A 111 7.33 -5.66 11.93
CA LEU A 111 7.47 -6.83 11.06
C LEU A 111 8.93 -7.05 10.66
N ILE A 112 9.65 -6.00 10.26
CA ILE A 112 11.04 -6.10 9.81
C ILE A 112 11.98 -6.45 10.97
N SER A 113 11.76 -5.89 12.16
CA SER A 113 12.57 -6.17 13.36
C SER A 113 12.41 -7.61 13.87
N SER A 114 11.41 -8.35 13.36
CA SER A 114 11.15 -9.75 13.69
C SER A 114 11.83 -10.74 12.75
N TYR A 115 12.53 -10.27 11.72
CA TYR A 115 13.34 -11.07 10.78
C TYR A 115 14.82 -11.06 11.19
#